data_AF-A0A524A088-F1
#
_entry.id   AF-A0A524A088-F1
#
_cell.length_a   1.000
_cell.length_b   1.000
_cell.length_c   1.000
_cell.angle_alpha   90.00
_cell.angle_beta   90.00
_cell.angle_gamma   90.00
#
_symmetry.space_group_name_H-M   'P 1'
#
loop_
_entity.id
_entity.type
_entity.pdbx_description
1 polymer ?
#
loop_
_entity_poly.entity_id
_entity_poly.type
_entity_poly.pdbx_seq_one_letter_code
_entity_poly.pdbx_strand_id
1 'polypeptide(L)' 'MDLSVCLIATELFAWGRHGGFGMCTRTIGKHLVERGVNVSVVVPRGEGQAPVEELDGMTVHSFPLYR' A
#
# COMPACT_ATOMS: atom_id res chain seq x y z
N MET A 1 -3.98 -20.73 -1.64
CA MET A 1 -2.70 -20.51 -2.35
C MET A 1 -1.74 -19.91 -1.36
N ASP A 2 -0.48 -20.34 -1.34
CA ASP A 2 0.57 -19.76 -0.49
C ASP A 2 1.38 -18.72 -1.28
N LEU A 3 0.68 -17.71 -1.81
CA LEU A 3 1.29 -16.62 -2.58
C LEU A 3 1.25 -15.35 -1.74
N SER A 4 2.42 -14.76 -1.53
CA SER A 4 2.59 -13.45 -0.93
C SER A 4 3.12 -12.46 -1.96
N VAL A 5 2.54 -11.27 -2.04
CA VAL A 5 2.90 -10.21 -2.99
C VAL A 5 3.22 -8.92 -2.23
N CYS A 6 4.38 -8.33 -2.50
CA CYS A 6 4.75 -7.02 -1.98
C CYS A 6 4.76 -6.00 -3.12
N LEU A 7 3.89 -4.99 -3.05
CA LEU A 7 3.86 -3.88 -3.99
C LEU A 7 4.80 -2.77 -3.49
N ILE A 8 5.84 -2.45 -4.25
CA ILE A 8 6.69 -1.29 -3.99
C ILE A 8 6.26 -0.16 -4.91
N ALA A 9 5.80 0.94 -4.34
CA ALA A 9 5.25 2.06 -5.11
C ALA A 9 5.68 3.40 -4.51
N THR A 10 5.65 4.43 -5.34
CA THR A 10 5.86 5.81 -4.88
C THR A 10 4.62 6.40 -4.24
N GLU A 11 3.44 5.84 -4.51
CA GLU A 11 2.13 6.32 -4.05
C GLU A 11 1.20 5.16 -3.68
N LEU A 12 0.40 5.37 -2.64
CA LEU A 12 -0.81 4.61 -2.33
C LEU A 12 -1.93 5.63 -2.10
N PHE A 13 -3.13 5.38 -2.65
CA PHE A 13 -4.26 6.33 -2.58
C PHE A 13 -4.86 6.42 -1.16
N ALA A 14 -4.15 7.06 -0.24
CA ALA A 14 -4.49 7.28 1.16
C ALA A 14 -3.54 8.35 1.75
N TRP A 15 -3.79 8.78 2.99
CA TRP A 15 -2.95 9.72 3.75
C TRP A 15 -2.59 11.00 2.96
N GLY A 16 -3.62 11.62 2.34
CA GLY A 16 -3.49 12.88 1.60
C GLY A 16 -2.87 12.74 0.20
N ARG A 17 -2.57 11.52 -0.28
CA ARG A 17 -2.00 11.30 -1.61
C ARG A 17 -3.09 10.84 -2.58
N HIS A 18 -3.36 11.67 -3.59
CA HIS A 18 -4.39 11.44 -4.58
C HIS A 18 -3.81 11.60 -5.99
N GLY A 19 -3.84 10.52 -6.77
CA GLY A 19 -3.26 10.45 -8.10
C GLY A 19 -3.51 9.09 -8.74
N GLY A 20 -3.31 9.00 -10.06
CA GLY A 20 -3.53 7.76 -10.81
C GLY A 20 -2.59 6.62 -10.37
N PHE A 21 -1.34 6.93 -10.03
CA PHE A 21 -0.39 5.93 -9.55
C PHE A 21 -0.82 5.32 -8.21
N GLY A 22 -1.15 6.17 -7.22
CA GLY A 22 -1.67 5.69 -5.95
C GLY A 22 -2.96 4.88 -6.09
N MET A 23 -3.85 5.28 -7.02
CA MET A 23 -5.09 4.58 -7.31
C MET A 23 -4.80 3.18 -7.88
N CYS A 24 -3.90 3.08 -8.86
CA CYS A 24 -3.49 1.80 -9.43
C CYS A 24 -2.91 0.86 -8.36
N THR A 25 -1.97 1.33 -7.54
CA THR A 25 -1.39 0.52 -6.44
C THR A 25 -2.49 -0.01 -5.52
N ARG A 26 -3.40 0.87 -5.09
CA ARG A 26 -4.48 0.51 -4.15
C ARG A 26 -5.47 -0.47 -4.77
N THR A 27 -5.90 -0.23 -6.00
CA THR A 27 -6.84 -1.09 -6.72
C THR A 27 -6.26 -2.48 -6.97
N ILE A 28 -5.01 -2.57 -7.42
CA ILE A 28 -4.34 -3.86 -7.64
C ILE A 28 -4.23 -4.63 -6.33
N GLY A 29 -3.71 -4.00 -5.27
CA GLY A 29 -3.49 -4.66 -3.99
C GLY A 29 -4.80 -5.14 -3.34
N LYS A 30 -5.82 -4.28 -3.28
CA LYS A 30 -7.16 -4.64 -2.77
C LYS A 30 -7.74 -5.86 -3.51
N HIS A 31 -7.70 -5.85 -4.85
CA HIS A 31 -8.28 -6.95 -5.62
C HIS A 31 -7.46 -8.26 -5.54
N LEU A 32 -6.17 -8.19 -5.22
CA LEU A 32 -5.38 -9.37 -4.88
C LEU A 32 -5.77 -9.93 -3.51
N VAL A 33 -5.96 -9.07 -2.50
CA VAL A 33 -6.47 -9.46 -1.18
C VAL A 33 -7.83 -10.15 -1.28
N GLU A 34 -8.76 -9.60 -2.08
CA GLU A 34 -10.08 -10.21 -2.33
C GLU A 34 -10.01 -11.61 -2.97
N ARG A 35 -8.89 -11.95 -3.63
CA ARG A 35 -8.62 -13.29 -4.19
C ARG A 35 -7.89 -14.22 -3.22
N GLY A 36 -7.70 -13.79 -1.97
CA GLY A 36 -7.03 -14.56 -0.93
C GLY A 36 -5.51 -14.55 -1.02
N VAL A 37 -4.92 -13.57 -1.72
CA VAL A 37 -3.46 -13.37 -1.76
C VAL A 37 -3.05 -12.56 -0.53
N ASN A 38 -1.96 -12.96 0.12
CA ASN A 38 -1.36 -12.16 1.19
C ASN A 38 -0.61 -10.97 0.57
N VAL A 39 -1.04 -9.75 0.85
CA VAL A 39 -0.50 -8.55 0.18
C VAL A 39 0.11 -7.60 1.20
N SER A 40 1.33 -7.17 0.93
CA SER A 40 1.95 -6.02 1.57
C SER A 40 2.26 -4.91 0.57
N VAL A 41 2.39 -3.69 1.07
CA VAL A 41 2.74 -2.52 0.27
C VAL A 41 3.84 -1.72 0.97
N VAL A 42 4.86 -1.30 0.23
CA VAL A 42 5.90 -0.38 0.72
C VAL A 42 5.77 0.94 -0.01
N VAL A 43 5.53 2.02 0.74
CA VAL A 43 5.38 3.38 0.19
C VAL A 43 6.03 4.45 1.08
N PRO A 44 6.35 5.63 0.51
CA PRO A 44 6.70 6.79 1.32
C PRO A 44 5.63 7.15 2.34
N ARG A 45 6.05 7.54 3.55
CA ARG A 45 5.15 7.92 4.64
C ARG A 45 4.30 9.14 4.30
N GLY A 46 2.99 8.97 4.34
CA GLY A 46 1.99 10.04 4.23
C GLY A 46 1.80 10.79 5.55
N GLU A 47 1.00 11.86 5.50
CA GLU A 47 0.71 12.67 6.68
C GLU A 47 -0.12 11.88 7.69
N GLY A 48 0.35 11.81 8.95
CA GLY A 48 -0.31 11.05 10.01
C GLY A 48 -0.23 9.52 9.87
N GLN A 49 0.45 9.00 8.85
CA GLN A 49 0.60 7.56 8.61
C GLN A 49 1.56 6.92 9.63
N ALA A 50 1.18 5.77 10.18
CA ALA A 50 2.02 4.98 11.05
C ALA A 50 3.14 4.25 10.25
N PRO A 51 4.23 3.79 10.89
CA PRO A 51 5.25 2.99 10.22
C PRO A 51 4.72 1.70 9.59
N VAL A 52 3.72 1.08 10.20
CA VAL A 52 2.99 -0.08 9.69
C VAL A 52 1.51 0.06 10.03
N GLU A 53 0.62 -0.08 9.06
CA GLU A 53 -0.83 -0.09 9.28
C GLU A 53 -1.57 -0.90 8.20
N GLU A 54 -2.82 -1.27 8.47
CA GLU A 54 -3.67 -2.02 7.53
C GLU A 54 -4.52 -1.08 6.68
N LEU A 55 -4.58 -1.35 5.38
CA LEU A 55 -5.49 -0.67 4.45
C LEU A 55 -6.07 -1.66 3.43
N ASP A 56 -7.40 -1.76 3.38
CA ASP A 56 -8.12 -2.69 2.50
C ASP A 56 -7.61 -4.16 2.60
N GLY A 57 -7.17 -4.58 3.78
CA GLY A 57 -6.60 -5.90 4.06
C GLY A 57 -5.17 -6.12 3.57
N MET A 58 -4.47 -5.05 3.17
CA MET A 58 -3.04 -5.06 2.90
C MET A 58 -2.27 -4.53 4.11
N THR A 59 -1.14 -5.16 4.42
CA THR A 59 -0.16 -4.58 5.37
C THR A 59 0.67 -3.52 4.67
N VAL A 60 0.54 -2.27 5.07
CA VAL A 60 1.26 -1.14 4.48
C VAL A 60 2.44 -0.73 5.37
N HIS A 61 3.64 -0.85 4.84
CA HIS A 61 4.89 -0.38 5.44
C HIS A 61 5.23 1.00 4.90
N SER A 62 5.39 1.98 5.79
CA SER A 62 5.75 3.34 5.45
C SER A 62 7.18 3.68 5.86
N PHE A 63 7.92 4.34 4.96
CA PHE A 63 9.28 4.80 5.24
C PHE A 63 9.40 6.32 5.11
N PRO A 64 10.25 6.97 5.92
CA PRO A 64 10.51 8.40 5.77
C PRO A 64 11.22 8.65 4.43
N LEU A 65 10.72 9.61 3.64
CA LEU A 65 11.55 10.17 2.57
C LEU A 65 12.62 11.03 3.22
N TYR A 66 13.87 10.81 2.84
CA TYR A 66 14.91 11.81 3.12
C TYR A 66 14.46 13.14 2.51
N ARG A 67 14.35 14.17 3.35
CA ARG A 67 14.21 15.56 2.94
C ARG A 67 15.55 16.24 3.04
#